data_AF-A0A1H3H822-F1
#
_entry.id   AF-A0A1H3H822-F1
#
_cell.length_a   1.000
_cell.length_b   1.000
_cell.length_c   1.000
_cell.angle_alpha   90.00
_cell.angle_beta   90.00
_cell.angle_gamma   90.00
#
_symmetry.space_group_name_H-M   'P 1'
#
loop_
_entity.id
_entity.type
_entity.pdbx_description
1 polymer ?
#
loop_
_entity_poly.entity_id
_entity_poly.type
_entity_poly.pdbx_seq_one_letter_code
_entity_poly.pdbx_strand_id
1 'polypeptide(L)'
;MNNREKRELIFKIYSDNFQSIVDNTDLKKTYDKDYGYYCPLCSEHFNKQNLDDKTLTLEHNPPKSLGGKGSILTCKKCNSKSGHSIDVELLNALETLDNYSFKPNSEFRTKFHNESTGDKGVNAKIKIDNEGKFIINVDSKNNNPKISEKFFNSASQTYHNPMFTTDLKNIGWQKKLSFNFPKPEPLNEKILAISLLKIAYLLAFEKLGYIFLFSKNMQIIRQQLDNPDKEIIKRPFWIKYDFPDDNLGVNIITKPRELRAFLIIFDLKTNSDKYRFAIVLPSLGENDDKIYDILPEQLTNGKGFINCELNNYINSNYDIKKVQETFKLVRYWDEIIEKME
;
A
#
# COMPACT_ATOMS: atom_id res chain seq x y z
N MET A 1 8.68 24.93 -5.85
CA MET A 1 8.44 24.99 -4.40
C MET A 1 9.42 24.02 -3.72
N ASN A 2 10.24 24.52 -2.81
CA ASN A 2 11.16 23.68 -2.04
C ASN A 2 10.42 22.92 -0.91
N ASN A 3 11.09 21.99 -0.23
CA ASN A 3 10.46 21.17 0.82
C ASN A 3 9.98 21.98 2.03
N ARG A 4 10.61 23.12 2.35
CA ARG A 4 10.20 23.99 3.45
C ARG A 4 8.89 24.69 3.13
N GLU A 5 8.83 25.37 1.99
CA GLU A 5 7.62 26.03 1.47
C GLU A 5 6.46 25.04 1.37
N LYS A 6 6.73 23.81 0.92
CA LYS A 6 5.72 22.75 0.84
C LYS A 6 5.15 22.39 2.22
N ARG A 7 6.00 22.24 3.24
CA ARG A 7 5.57 21.93 4.61
C ARG A 7 4.76 23.07 5.20
N GLU A 8 5.19 24.32 5.01
CA GLU A 8 4.47 25.50 5.47
C GLU A 8 3.10 25.63 4.82
N LEU A 9 3.00 25.39 3.51
CA LEU A 9 1.73 25.39 2.78
C LEU A 9 0.78 24.30 3.29
N ILE A 10 1.28 23.07 3.42
CA ILE A 10 0.47 21.95 3.93
C ILE A 10 0.00 22.26 5.35
N PHE A 11 0.90 22.65 6.25
CA PHE A 11 0.55 23.02 7.62
C PHE A 11 -0.58 24.06 7.63
N LYS A 12 -0.44 25.13 6.84
CA LYS A 12 -1.46 26.17 6.74
C LYS A 12 -2.82 25.63 6.32
N ILE A 13 -2.89 24.86 5.23
CA ILE A 13 -4.15 24.29 4.71
C ILE A 13 -4.89 23.50 5.79
N TYR A 14 -4.17 22.60 6.47
CA TYR A 14 -4.79 21.74 7.47
C TYR A 14 -5.12 22.50 8.74
N SER A 15 -4.28 23.43 9.19
CA SER A 15 -4.59 24.29 10.34
C SER A 15 -5.83 25.18 10.10
N ASP A 16 -5.96 25.78 8.92
CA ASP A 16 -7.16 26.53 8.53
C ASP A 16 -8.41 25.63 8.50
N ASN A 17 -8.29 24.41 7.94
CA ASN A 17 -9.36 23.43 7.92
C ASN A 17 -9.78 23.04 9.34
N PHE A 18 -8.83 22.78 10.23
CA PHE A 18 -9.12 22.46 11.63
C PHE A 18 -9.82 23.60 12.34
N GLN A 19 -9.28 24.81 12.22
CA GLN A 19 -9.83 26.01 12.85
C GLN A 19 -11.27 26.23 12.42
N SER A 20 -11.56 26.08 11.12
CA SER A 20 -12.92 26.17 10.59
C SER A 20 -13.86 25.14 11.22
N ILE A 21 -13.41 23.91 11.46
CA ILE A 21 -14.23 22.89 12.14
C ILE A 21 -14.47 23.29 13.59
N VAL A 22 -13.43 23.69 14.32
CA VAL A 22 -13.54 24.11 15.73
C VAL A 22 -14.51 25.27 15.89
N ASP A 23 -14.41 26.29 15.03
CA ASP A 23 -15.24 27.50 15.11
C ASP A 23 -16.73 27.23 14.83
N ASN A 24 -17.03 26.20 14.03
CA ASN A 24 -18.38 25.87 13.57
C ASN A 24 -18.99 24.62 14.23
N THR A 25 -18.31 24.00 15.20
CA THR A 25 -18.80 22.82 15.92
C THR A 25 -18.65 22.96 17.43
N ASP A 26 -19.13 21.97 18.18
CA ASP A 26 -18.92 21.92 19.64
C ASP A 26 -17.49 21.58 20.05
N LEU A 27 -16.60 21.27 19.09
CA LEU A 27 -15.18 20.98 19.36
C LEU A 27 -14.44 22.14 20.03
N LYS A 28 -14.93 23.38 19.91
CA LYS A 28 -14.44 24.55 20.67
C LYS A 28 -14.45 24.38 22.18
N LYS A 29 -15.23 23.43 22.72
CA LYS A 29 -15.29 23.11 24.15
C LYS A 29 -14.19 22.12 24.57
N THR A 30 -13.63 21.38 23.61
CA THR A 30 -12.71 20.25 23.84
C THR A 30 -11.28 20.59 23.43
N TYR A 31 -11.12 21.33 22.34
CA TYR A 31 -9.82 21.72 21.82
C TYR A 31 -9.59 23.20 22.08
N ASP A 32 -8.41 23.51 22.60
CA ASP A 32 -7.99 24.91 22.76
C ASP A 32 -7.81 25.54 21.37
N LYS A 33 -8.01 26.87 21.27
CA LYS A 33 -8.05 27.59 19.98
C LYS A 33 -6.69 27.74 19.29
N ASP A 34 -5.71 26.96 19.68
CA ASP A 34 -4.36 27.10 19.17
C ASP A 34 -4.27 26.54 17.76
N TYR A 35 -4.23 27.49 16.82
CA TYR A 35 -3.94 27.25 15.41
C TYR A 35 -2.75 26.31 15.25
N GLY A 36 -3.00 25.14 14.66
CA GLY A 36 -1.99 24.09 14.61
C GLY A 36 -2.40 22.91 13.77
N TYR A 37 -1.58 21.87 13.81
CA TYR A 37 -1.71 20.67 13.00
C TYR A 37 -1.73 19.45 13.92
N TYR A 38 -2.78 18.66 13.83
CA TYR A 38 -2.81 17.33 14.44
C TYR A 38 -2.23 16.29 13.49
N CYS A 39 -1.27 15.49 13.97
CA CYS A 39 -0.76 14.37 13.22
C CYS A 39 -1.89 13.35 12.95
N PRO A 40 -2.14 12.93 11.69
CA PRO A 40 -3.26 12.06 11.39
C PRO A 40 -3.12 10.64 11.99
N LEU A 41 -1.92 10.23 12.37
CA LEU A 41 -1.65 8.90 12.92
C LEU A 41 -1.82 8.88 14.46
N CYS A 42 -1.13 9.76 15.18
CA CYS A 42 -1.15 9.77 16.65
C CYS A 42 -2.08 10.82 17.27
N SER A 43 -2.65 11.74 16.48
CA SER A 43 -3.48 12.86 16.97
C SER A 43 -2.78 13.79 17.96
N GLU A 44 -1.45 13.82 18.00
CA GLU A 44 -0.70 14.85 18.75
C GLU A 44 -0.81 16.19 18.01
N HIS A 45 -0.95 17.28 18.77
CA HIS A 45 -0.98 18.66 18.25
C HIS A 45 0.43 19.22 18.07
N PHE A 46 0.59 20.02 17.03
CA PHE A 46 1.83 20.68 16.67
C PHE A 46 1.55 22.12 16.22
N ASN A 47 2.40 23.04 16.63
CA ASN A 47 2.34 24.44 16.23
C ASN A 47 3.38 24.75 15.14
N LYS A 48 3.47 26.03 14.74
CA LYS A 48 4.40 26.44 13.67
C LYS A 48 5.87 26.22 14.02
N GLN A 49 6.27 26.33 15.30
CA GLN A 49 7.66 26.09 15.73
C GLN A 49 8.08 24.64 15.46
N ASN A 50 7.12 23.70 15.49
CA ASN A 50 7.34 22.30 15.16
C ASN A 50 7.64 22.02 13.67
N LEU A 51 7.48 23.03 12.81
CA LEU A 51 7.99 22.98 11.44
C LEU A 51 9.49 23.29 11.38
N ASP A 52 9.97 24.21 12.21
CA ASP A 52 11.37 24.64 12.19
C ASP A 52 12.29 23.60 12.84
N ASP A 53 11.84 22.98 13.94
CA ASP A 53 12.57 21.90 14.64
C ASP A 53 12.54 20.54 13.91
N LYS A 54 11.81 20.44 12.78
CA LYS A 54 11.62 19.23 11.96
C LYS A 54 10.96 18.06 12.71
N THR A 55 10.17 18.33 13.73
CA THR A 55 9.34 17.32 14.41
C THR A 55 8.11 16.94 13.58
N LEU A 56 7.58 17.83 12.74
CA LEU A 56 6.63 17.50 11.66
C LEU A 56 7.35 17.27 10.33
N THR A 57 7.05 16.20 9.61
CA THR A 57 7.77 15.79 8.40
C THR A 57 6.81 15.49 7.25
N LEU A 58 7.29 15.59 6.00
CA LEU A 58 6.51 15.14 4.84
C LEU A 58 6.38 13.62 4.87
N GLU A 59 5.15 13.14 4.89
CA GLU A 59 4.83 11.71 4.78
C GLU A 59 4.63 11.36 3.30
N HIS A 60 5.43 10.42 2.79
CA HIS A 60 5.18 9.87 1.47
C HIS A 60 4.09 8.82 1.58
N ASN A 61 2.93 9.10 0.99
CA ASN A 61 1.83 8.15 0.97
C ASN A 61 1.25 7.97 -0.45
N PRO A 62 1.27 6.77 -1.04
CA PRO A 62 2.02 5.58 -0.60
C PRO A 62 3.53 5.83 -0.35
N PRO A 63 4.29 4.86 0.17
CA PRO A 63 5.74 5.02 0.33
C PRO A 63 6.40 5.44 -0.99
N LYS A 64 7.47 6.26 -0.90
CA LYS A 64 8.17 6.79 -2.08
C LYS A 64 8.70 5.66 -3.00
N SER A 65 9.19 4.57 -2.40
CA SER A 65 9.65 3.37 -3.11
C SER A 65 8.55 2.69 -3.93
N LEU A 66 7.28 2.92 -3.57
CA LEU A 66 6.10 2.39 -4.25
C LEU A 66 5.38 3.45 -5.10
N GLY A 67 6.08 4.57 -5.40
CA GLY A 67 5.61 5.61 -6.31
C GLY A 67 4.81 6.74 -5.66
N GLY A 68 4.67 6.78 -4.33
CA GLY A 68 3.91 7.83 -3.67
C GLY A 68 4.69 9.13 -3.44
N LYS A 69 3.96 10.13 -2.93
CA LYS A 69 4.41 11.53 -2.86
C LYS A 69 4.22 12.08 -1.45
N GLY A 70 5.09 13.02 -1.07
CA GLY A 70 5.02 13.71 0.21
C GLY A 70 3.90 14.76 0.23
N SER A 71 2.63 14.38 0.41
CA SER A 71 1.47 15.29 0.25
C SER A 71 0.85 15.76 1.57
N ILE A 72 1.16 15.10 2.69
CA ILE A 72 0.65 15.43 4.02
C ILE A 72 1.80 15.52 5.03
N LEU A 73 1.51 15.96 6.25
CA LEU A 73 2.47 15.95 7.36
C LEU A 73 2.13 14.86 8.39
N THR A 74 3.16 14.22 8.90
CA THR A 74 3.11 13.34 10.07
C THR A 74 4.24 13.71 11.02
N CYS A 75 4.08 13.43 12.31
CA CYS A 75 5.19 13.62 13.23
C CYS A 75 6.32 12.63 12.89
N LYS A 76 7.56 13.04 13.11
CA LYS A 76 8.77 12.28 12.79
C LYS A 76 8.73 10.88 13.42
N LYS A 77 8.22 10.77 14.64
CA LYS A 77 8.05 9.49 15.35
C LYS A 77 7.18 8.51 14.56
N CYS A 78 6.00 8.95 14.12
CA CYS A 78 5.09 8.11 13.32
C CYS A 78 5.70 7.77 11.95
N ASN A 79 6.22 8.77 11.23
CA ASN A 79 6.83 8.58 9.91
C ASN A 79 7.97 7.56 9.95
N SER A 80 8.91 7.72 10.89
CA SER A 80 10.04 6.80 11.05
C SER A 80 9.60 5.40 11.50
N LYS A 81 8.68 5.29 12.47
CA LYS A 81 8.18 3.98 12.93
C LYS A 81 7.55 3.21 11.76
N SER A 82 6.64 3.84 11.02
CA SER A 82 5.98 3.19 9.88
C SER A 82 6.94 2.85 8.75
N GLY A 83 7.91 3.72 8.46
CA GLY A 83 8.91 3.49 7.43
C GLY A 83 9.82 2.29 7.70
N HIS A 84 10.15 2.01 8.96
CA HIS A 84 11.08 0.93 9.31
C HIS A 84 10.43 -0.45 9.49
N SER A 85 9.11 -0.53 9.65
CA SER A 85 8.42 -1.80 9.85
C SER A 85 7.35 -2.06 8.79
N ILE A 86 6.36 -1.19 8.69
CA ILE A 86 5.17 -1.40 7.86
C ILE A 86 5.50 -1.22 6.37
N ASP A 87 6.10 -0.09 6.00
CA ASP A 87 6.29 0.28 4.59
C ASP A 87 7.35 -0.61 3.89
N VAL A 88 8.38 -1.05 4.62
CA VAL A 88 9.43 -1.96 4.11
C VAL A 88 8.87 -3.36 3.85
N GLU A 89 8.05 -3.89 4.75
CA GLU A 89 7.42 -5.20 4.57
C GLU A 89 6.51 -5.22 3.33
N LEU A 90 5.75 -4.15 3.10
CA LEU A 90 4.94 -4.02 1.89
C LEU A 90 5.77 -4.00 0.61
N LEU A 91 6.87 -3.24 0.58
CA LEU A 91 7.78 -3.23 -0.56
C LEU A 91 8.35 -4.63 -0.82
N ASN A 92 8.91 -5.25 0.22
CA ASN A 92 9.52 -6.59 0.13
C ASN A 92 8.52 -7.63 -0.37
N ALA A 93 7.26 -7.55 0.06
CA ALA A 93 6.20 -8.44 -0.39
C ALA A 93 5.89 -8.28 -1.88
N LEU A 94 5.72 -7.06 -2.37
CA LEU A 94 5.44 -6.82 -3.79
C LEU A 94 6.64 -7.19 -4.67
N GLU A 95 7.86 -6.86 -4.25
CA GLU A 95 9.07 -7.28 -4.95
C GLU A 95 9.22 -8.80 -4.94
N THR A 96 8.91 -9.47 -3.83
CA THR A 96 8.88 -10.94 -3.76
C THR A 96 7.89 -11.51 -4.77
N LEU A 97 6.66 -10.98 -4.84
CA LEU A 97 5.68 -11.42 -5.83
C LEU A 97 6.19 -11.26 -7.28
N ASP A 98 6.81 -10.12 -7.59
CA ASP A 98 7.41 -9.87 -8.91
C ASP A 98 8.55 -10.86 -9.23
N ASN A 99 9.45 -11.04 -8.26
CA ASN A 99 10.64 -11.89 -8.35
C ASN A 99 10.27 -13.35 -8.64
N TYR A 100 9.31 -13.90 -7.89
CA TYR A 100 8.91 -15.30 -8.05
C TYR A 100 7.90 -15.54 -9.17
N SER A 101 7.29 -14.48 -9.69
CA SER A 101 6.57 -14.51 -10.97
C SER A 101 7.48 -14.26 -12.18
N PHE A 102 8.79 -14.08 -11.94
CA PHE A 102 9.80 -13.79 -12.95
C PHE A 102 9.43 -12.62 -13.87
N LYS A 103 8.86 -11.55 -13.30
CA LYS A 103 8.45 -10.39 -14.09
C LYS A 103 9.68 -9.63 -14.64
N PRO A 104 9.56 -8.94 -15.78
CA PRO A 104 10.62 -8.07 -16.28
C PRO A 104 11.09 -7.06 -15.22
N ASN A 105 12.38 -6.73 -15.23
CA ASN A 105 13.05 -5.83 -14.28
C ASN A 105 13.08 -6.31 -12.82
N SER A 106 12.70 -7.56 -12.54
CA SER A 106 12.79 -8.14 -11.20
C SER A 106 14.18 -8.73 -10.93
N GLU A 107 14.57 -8.73 -9.66
CA GLU A 107 15.89 -9.15 -9.22
C GLU A 107 15.86 -9.71 -7.79
N PHE A 108 16.42 -10.89 -7.60
CA PHE A 108 16.50 -11.50 -6.28
C PHE A 108 17.73 -12.37 -6.08
N ARG A 109 18.12 -12.51 -4.82
CA ARG A 109 19.18 -13.41 -4.37
C ARG A 109 18.55 -14.70 -3.89
N THR A 110 19.17 -15.82 -4.23
CA THR A 110 18.74 -17.14 -3.79
C THR A 110 19.95 -18.07 -3.68
N LYS A 111 19.69 -19.31 -3.29
CA LYS A 111 20.69 -20.35 -3.16
C LYS A 111 20.28 -21.55 -3.99
N PHE A 112 21.10 -21.91 -4.97
CA PHE A 112 20.88 -23.09 -5.80
C PHE A 112 21.43 -24.33 -5.14
N HIS A 113 20.67 -25.42 -5.21
CA HIS A 113 21.10 -26.73 -4.77
C HIS A 113 20.91 -27.75 -5.89
N ASN A 114 21.86 -28.67 -5.97
CA ASN A 114 21.75 -29.90 -6.73
C ASN A 114 22.50 -31.03 -6.02
N GLU A 115 22.49 -32.23 -6.60
CA GLU A 115 23.15 -33.41 -6.02
C GLU A 115 24.64 -33.17 -5.71
N SER A 116 25.34 -32.40 -6.54
CA SER A 116 26.78 -32.14 -6.39
C SER A 116 27.13 -31.18 -5.25
N THR A 117 26.18 -30.31 -4.85
CA THR A 117 26.38 -29.32 -3.79
C THR A 117 25.81 -29.76 -2.45
N GLY A 118 24.84 -30.70 -2.44
CA GLY A 118 24.05 -31.03 -1.26
C GLY A 118 23.46 -29.77 -0.59
N ASP A 119 23.35 -29.78 0.74
CA ASP A 119 22.80 -28.67 1.54
C ASP A 119 23.66 -27.40 1.53
N LYS A 120 24.93 -27.51 1.08
CA LYS A 120 25.83 -26.36 1.06
C LYS A 120 25.44 -25.35 -0.01
N GLY A 121 24.89 -25.79 -1.14
CA GLY A 121 24.42 -24.98 -2.27
C GLY A 121 25.41 -23.93 -2.78
N VAL A 122 24.95 -23.08 -3.71
CA VAL A 122 25.67 -21.91 -4.20
C VAL A 122 24.78 -20.67 -4.21
N ASN A 123 25.29 -19.57 -3.65
CA ASN A 123 24.66 -18.26 -3.69
C ASN A 123 24.60 -17.75 -5.12
N ALA A 124 23.41 -17.36 -5.55
CA ALA A 124 23.17 -16.85 -6.88
C ALA A 124 22.26 -15.63 -6.84
N LYS A 125 22.37 -14.83 -7.89
CA LYS A 125 21.52 -13.69 -8.16
C LYS A 125 20.81 -13.94 -9.48
N ILE A 126 19.48 -13.93 -9.46
CA ILE A 126 18.65 -14.03 -10.65
C ILE A 126 18.15 -12.63 -10.96
N LYS A 127 18.34 -12.20 -12.20
CA LYS A 127 17.80 -10.95 -12.74
C LYS A 127 17.01 -11.28 -14.00
N ILE A 128 15.82 -10.71 -14.12
CA ILE A 128 15.00 -10.75 -15.33
C ILE A 128 15.12 -9.35 -15.93
N ASP A 129 15.65 -9.23 -17.14
CA ASP A 129 15.73 -7.92 -17.79
C ASP A 129 14.37 -7.46 -18.33
N ASN A 130 14.36 -6.31 -19.00
CA ASN A 130 13.15 -5.71 -19.58
C ASN A 130 12.55 -6.55 -20.72
N GLU A 131 13.31 -7.47 -21.33
CA GLU A 131 12.85 -8.37 -22.41
C GLU A 131 12.42 -9.75 -21.87
N GLY A 132 12.48 -9.96 -20.54
CA GLY A 132 12.16 -11.24 -19.92
C GLY A 132 13.30 -12.26 -19.95
N LYS A 133 14.52 -11.85 -20.32
CA LYS A 133 15.68 -12.74 -20.34
C LYS A 133 16.19 -12.97 -18.93
N PHE A 134 16.42 -14.24 -18.61
CA PHE A 134 17.03 -14.66 -17.36
C PHE A 134 18.54 -14.46 -17.40
N ILE A 135 19.05 -13.70 -16.44
CA ILE A 135 20.48 -13.53 -16.18
C ILE A 135 20.75 -14.12 -14.80
N ILE A 136 21.45 -15.25 -14.80
CA ILE A 136 21.82 -15.96 -13.58
C ILE A 136 23.30 -15.73 -13.31
N ASN A 137 23.60 -15.09 -12.18
CA ASN A 137 24.96 -14.84 -11.72
C ASN A 137 25.22 -15.66 -10.46
N VAL A 138 26.03 -16.72 -10.56
CA VAL A 138 26.55 -17.43 -9.39
C VAL A 138 27.76 -16.66 -8.89
N ASP A 139 27.67 -16.10 -7.69
CA ASP A 139 28.66 -15.15 -7.18
C ASP A 139 29.96 -15.88 -6.79
N SER A 140 31.05 -15.66 -7.54
CA SER A 140 32.33 -16.31 -7.25
C SER A 140 33.01 -15.81 -5.96
N LYS A 141 32.65 -14.61 -5.46
CA LYS A 141 33.22 -14.02 -4.25
C LYS A 141 32.52 -14.51 -2.98
N ASN A 142 31.21 -14.71 -3.06
CA ASN A 142 30.37 -15.10 -1.93
C ASN A 142 30.10 -16.61 -1.86
N ASN A 143 30.84 -17.42 -2.61
CA ASN A 143 30.74 -18.88 -2.60
C ASN A 143 32.09 -19.53 -2.33
N ASN A 144 32.07 -20.74 -1.77
CA ASN A 144 33.26 -21.58 -1.69
C ASN A 144 33.66 -22.03 -3.11
N PRO A 145 34.88 -21.72 -3.59
CA PRO A 145 35.29 -22.03 -4.97
C PRO A 145 35.14 -23.50 -5.34
N LYS A 146 35.45 -24.42 -4.41
CA LYS A 146 35.33 -25.87 -4.65
C LYS A 146 33.88 -26.32 -4.82
N ILE A 147 32.93 -25.63 -4.17
CA ILE A 147 31.51 -25.96 -4.27
C ILE A 147 30.93 -25.38 -5.56
N SER A 148 31.30 -24.15 -5.91
CA SER A 148 30.93 -23.53 -7.19
C SER A 148 31.43 -24.34 -8.39
N GLU A 149 32.66 -24.82 -8.34
CA GLU A 149 33.21 -25.68 -9.39
C GLU A 149 32.43 -26.98 -9.54
N LYS A 150 32.10 -27.66 -8.42
CA LYS A 150 31.24 -28.86 -8.43
C LYS A 150 29.87 -28.57 -9.04
N PHE A 151 29.26 -27.44 -8.68
CA PHE A 151 27.98 -27.02 -9.24
C PHE A 151 28.03 -26.90 -10.77
N PHE A 152 29.02 -26.19 -11.32
CA PHE A 152 29.15 -26.06 -12.78
C PHE A 152 29.53 -27.36 -13.48
N ASN A 153 30.36 -28.20 -12.86
CA ASN A 153 30.79 -29.49 -13.42
C ASN A 153 29.68 -30.55 -13.40
N SER A 154 28.59 -30.34 -12.64
CA SER A 154 27.42 -31.21 -12.67
C SER A 154 26.53 -31.04 -13.91
N ALA A 155 26.84 -30.08 -14.80
CA ALA A 155 26.12 -29.90 -16.04
C ALA A 155 26.28 -31.14 -16.96
N SER A 156 25.17 -31.80 -17.26
CA SER A 156 25.11 -32.88 -18.24
C SER A 156 25.20 -32.36 -19.67
N GLN A 157 25.77 -33.16 -20.57
CA GLN A 157 25.78 -32.85 -22.01
C GLN A 157 24.80 -33.78 -22.74
N THR A 158 23.89 -33.19 -23.52
CA THR A 158 22.94 -33.92 -24.35
C THR A 158 23.11 -33.49 -25.80
N TYR A 159 23.12 -34.44 -26.73
CA TYR A 159 23.18 -34.15 -28.16
C TYR A 159 21.80 -34.33 -28.78
N HIS A 160 21.27 -33.28 -29.39
CA HIS A 160 20.02 -33.34 -30.14
C HIS A 160 20.33 -33.51 -31.63
N ASN A 161 20.06 -34.72 -32.14
CA ASN A 161 20.30 -35.07 -33.53
C ASN A 161 19.25 -34.42 -34.44
N PRO A 162 19.65 -33.74 -35.52
CA PRO A 162 18.75 -33.08 -36.46
C PRO A 162 17.75 -34.00 -37.16
N MET A 163 18.00 -35.32 -37.23
CA MET A 163 17.04 -36.29 -37.78
C MET A 163 15.84 -36.57 -36.86
N PHE A 164 15.94 -36.27 -35.56
CA PHE A 164 14.96 -36.69 -34.55
C PHE A 164 14.37 -35.52 -33.77
N THR A 165 14.60 -34.28 -34.19
CA THR A 165 14.01 -33.08 -33.57
C THR A 165 13.43 -32.15 -34.63
N THR A 166 12.23 -31.64 -34.37
CA THR A 166 11.61 -30.58 -35.18
C THR A 166 12.02 -29.19 -34.72
N ASP A 167 12.68 -29.08 -33.56
CA ASP A 167 13.18 -27.82 -33.03
C ASP A 167 14.61 -27.55 -33.51
N LEU A 168 14.70 -26.93 -34.68
CA LEU A 168 15.97 -26.61 -35.35
C LEU A 168 16.87 -25.66 -34.52
N LYS A 169 16.31 -24.92 -33.55
CA LYS A 169 17.08 -24.01 -32.68
C LYS A 169 17.91 -24.76 -31.64
N ASN A 170 17.61 -26.03 -31.41
CA ASN A 170 18.21 -26.84 -30.34
C ASN A 170 19.07 -28.00 -30.85
N ILE A 171 19.45 -28.01 -32.14
CA ILE A 171 20.34 -29.03 -32.72
C ILE A 171 21.76 -28.91 -32.18
N GLY A 172 22.40 -30.05 -31.91
CA GLY A 172 23.80 -30.13 -31.50
C GLY A 172 24.01 -30.45 -30.02
N TRP A 173 25.22 -30.21 -29.54
CA TRP A 173 25.57 -30.41 -28.13
C TRP A 173 24.99 -29.29 -27.27
N GLN A 174 24.19 -29.69 -26.29
CA GLN A 174 23.62 -28.80 -25.29
C GLN A 174 24.14 -29.16 -23.90
N LYS A 175 24.44 -28.14 -23.10
CA LYS A 175 24.71 -28.30 -21.67
C LYS A 175 23.43 -28.06 -20.90
N LYS A 176 23.03 -29.04 -20.10
CA LYS A 176 21.89 -28.95 -19.20
C LYS A 176 22.38 -29.00 -17.76
N LEU A 177 22.05 -27.94 -17.02
CA LEU A 177 22.29 -27.85 -15.58
C LEU A 177 20.95 -27.87 -14.85
N SER A 178 20.77 -28.86 -13.97
CA SER A 178 19.57 -28.99 -13.14
C SER A 178 19.86 -28.53 -11.72
N PHE A 179 18.98 -27.72 -11.16
CA PHE A 179 19.07 -27.22 -9.79
C PHE A 179 17.68 -26.84 -9.28
N ASN A 180 17.56 -26.73 -7.96
CA ASN A 180 16.40 -26.16 -7.30
C ASN A 180 16.83 -24.95 -6.45
N PHE A 181 15.87 -24.14 -6.05
CA PHE A 181 16.05 -23.08 -5.07
C PHE A 181 14.81 -23.00 -4.17
N PRO A 182 14.96 -22.50 -2.94
CA PRO A 182 13.84 -22.41 -2.03
C PRO A 182 12.74 -21.47 -2.56
N LYS A 183 11.50 -21.87 -2.31
CA LYS A 183 10.33 -20.97 -2.38
C LYS A 183 10.50 -19.87 -1.31
N PRO A 184 10.02 -18.63 -1.51
CA PRO A 184 10.16 -17.61 -0.49
C PRO A 184 9.41 -18.01 0.77
N GLU A 185 9.89 -17.47 1.90
CA GLU A 185 9.14 -17.49 3.14
C GLU A 185 7.76 -16.87 2.94
N PRO A 186 6.73 -17.39 3.62
CA PRO A 186 5.39 -16.84 3.55
C PRO A 186 5.40 -15.39 4.05
N LEU A 187 4.69 -14.54 3.32
CA LEU A 187 4.57 -13.13 3.65
C LEU A 187 3.74 -12.94 4.92
N ASN A 188 4.07 -11.91 5.71
CA ASN A 188 3.25 -11.53 6.85
C ASN A 188 2.00 -10.79 6.37
N GLU A 189 0.97 -11.54 5.98
CA GLU A 189 -0.28 -11.02 5.40
C GLU A 189 -0.94 -9.95 6.28
N LYS A 190 -0.83 -10.08 7.60
CA LYS A 190 -1.38 -9.11 8.54
C LYS A 190 -0.71 -7.74 8.42
N ILE A 191 0.62 -7.71 8.43
CA ILE A 191 1.37 -6.46 8.27
C ILE A 191 1.11 -5.86 6.90
N LEU A 192 0.97 -6.67 5.85
CA LEU A 192 0.60 -6.18 4.52
C LEU A 192 -0.78 -5.52 4.49
N ALA A 193 -1.78 -6.17 5.08
CA ALA A 193 -3.12 -5.62 5.19
C ALA A 193 -3.11 -4.28 5.96
N ILE A 194 -2.37 -4.20 7.06
CA ILE A 194 -2.21 -2.98 7.85
C ILE A 194 -1.48 -1.88 7.07
N SER A 195 -0.49 -2.25 6.26
CA SER A 195 0.22 -1.31 5.38
C SER A 195 -0.73 -0.69 4.36
N LEU A 196 -1.56 -1.50 3.72
CA LEU A 196 -2.58 -1.03 2.78
C LEU A 196 -3.64 -0.16 3.47
N LEU A 197 -4.05 -0.54 4.69
CA LEU A 197 -4.96 0.26 5.51
C LEU A 197 -4.39 1.64 5.86
N LYS A 198 -3.11 1.70 6.28
CA LYS A 198 -2.40 2.97 6.52
C LYS A 198 -2.44 3.85 5.27
N ILE A 199 -2.11 3.28 4.11
CA ILE A 199 -2.07 4.02 2.86
C ILE A 199 -3.44 4.60 2.53
N ALA A 200 -4.47 3.76 2.58
CA ALA A 200 -5.85 4.18 2.32
C ALA A 200 -6.30 5.29 3.28
N TYR A 201 -6.05 5.12 4.57
CA TYR A 201 -6.39 6.08 5.61
C TYR A 201 -5.74 7.44 5.39
N LEU A 202 -4.44 7.45 5.06
CA LEU A 202 -3.71 8.69 4.80
C LEU A 202 -4.09 9.34 3.47
N LEU A 203 -4.45 8.58 2.44
CA LEU A 203 -5.01 9.12 1.19
C LEU A 203 -6.39 9.75 1.42
N ALA A 204 -7.22 9.13 2.25
CA ALA A 204 -8.50 9.69 2.67
C ALA A 204 -8.28 10.98 3.47
N PHE A 205 -7.38 10.99 4.46
CA PHE A 205 -7.04 12.19 5.21
C PHE A 205 -6.48 13.31 4.31
N GLU A 206 -5.65 12.98 3.32
CA GLU A 206 -5.13 13.94 2.35
C GLU A 206 -6.27 14.73 1.69
N LYS A 207 -7.35 14.05 1.32
CA LYS A 207 -8.50 14.67 0.67
C LYS A 207 -9.47 15.32 1.64
N LEU A 208 -9.78 14.66 2.76
CA LEU A 208 -10.94 14.99 3.60
C LEU A 208 -10.57 15.86 4.80
N GLY A 209 -9.33 15.79 5.28
CA GLY A 209 -8.87 16.62 6.39
C GLY A 209 -9.39 16.20 7.75
N TYR A 210 -9.56 17.19 8.64
CA TYR A 210 -9.83 16.94 10.04
C TYR A 210 -11.26 16.48 10.34
N ILE A 211 -12.20 16.74 9.43
CA ILE A 211 -13.58 16.22 9.56
C ILE A 211 -13.59 14.68 9.51
N PHE A 212 -12.71 14.12 8.69
CA PHE A 212 -12.45 12.69 8.63
C PHE A 212 -11.65 12.22 9.85
N LEU A 213 -10.59 12.94 10.24
CA LEU A 213 -9.75 12.55 11.37
C LEU A 213 -10.56 12.39 12.66
N PHE A 214 -11.40 13.36 13.00
CA PHE A 214 -12.11 13.39 14.28
C PHE A 214 -13.42 12.60 14.26
N SER A 215 -13.76 11.94 13.16
CA SER A 215 -14.88 11.01 13.18
C SER A 215 -14.60 9.85 14.15
N LYS A 216 -15.64 9.43 14.88
CA LYS A 216 -15.55 8.33 15.85
C LYS A 216 -15.08 7.04 15.18
N ASN A 217 -15.54 6.78 13.96
CA ASN A 217 -15.23 5.56 13.23
C ASN A 217 -13.77 5.50 12.77
N MET A 218 -13.07 6.63 12.65
CA MET A 218 -11.62 6.61 12.34
C MET A 218 -10.76 6.23 13.55
N GLN A 219 -11.30 6.22 14.76
CA GLN A 219 -10.55 5.81 15.95
C GLN A 219 -10.13 4.34 15.89
N ILE A 220 -11.00 3.44 15.41
CA ILE A 220 -10.67 2.01 15.32
C ILE A 220 -9.51 1.77 14.36
N ILE A 221 -9.45 2.52 13.26
CA ILE A 221 -8.36 2.44 12.27
C ILE A 221 -7.06 2.92 12.92
N ARG A 222 -7.04 4.10 13.55
CA ARG A 222 -5.84 4.59 14.24
C ARG A 222 -5.35 3.63 15.32
N GLN A 223 -6.27 3.07 16.12
CA GLN A 223 -5.92 2.06 17.13
C GLN A 223 -5.24 0.83 16.51
N GLN A 224 -5.76 0.34 15.37
CA GLN A 224 -5.16 -0.76 14.62
C GLN A 224 -3.78 -0.39 14.05
N LEU A 225 -3.61 0.83 13.54
CA LEU A 225 -2.33 1.31 13.01
C LEU A 225 -1.26 1.49 14.11
N ASP A 226 -1.67 1.92 15.30
CA ASP A 226 -0.77 2.07 16.44
C ASP A 226 -0.34 0.72 17.04
N ASN A 227 -1.22 -0.28 16.93
CA ASN A 227 -1.04 -1.62 17.46
C ASN A 227 -1.09 -2.68 16.34
N PRO A 228 -0.11 -2.69 15.42
CA PRO A 228 -0.16 -3.54 14.24
C PRO A 228 -0.21 -5.04 14.58
N ASP A 229 0.34 -5.44 15.72
CA ASP A 229 0.34 -6.84 16.16
C ASP A 229 -1.00 -7.28 16.76
N LYS A 230 -1.87 -6.34 17.15
CA LYS A 230 -3.20 -6.65 17.70
C LYS A 230 -4.22 -6.85 16.58
N GLU A 231 -5.29 -7.57 16.89
CA GLU A 231 -6.39 -7.85 15.95
C GLU A 231 -7.63 -7.06 16.37
N ILE A 232 -7.57 -5.75 16.12
CA ILE A 232 -8.66 -4.80 16.46
C ILE A 232 -9.70 -4.84 15.34
N ILE A 233 -9.27 -4.75 14.08
CA ILE A 233 -10.10 -5.00 12.90
C ILE A 233 -9.93 -6.47 12.51
N LYS A 234 -10.95 -7.29 12.75
CA LYS A 234 -10.90 -8.75 12.63
C LYS A 234 -11.34 -9.29 11.27
N ARG A 235 -11.85 -8.42 10.40
CA ARG A 235 -12.47 -8.80 9.14
C ARG A 235 -11.78 -8.10 7.97
N PRO A 236 -11.87 -8.68 6.75
CA PRO A 236 -11.41 -8.03 5.54
C PRO A 236 -11.99 -6.62 5.38
N PHE A 237 -11.14 -5.71 4.93
CA PHE A 237 -11.46 -4.31 4.65
C PHE A 237 -11.04 -3.93 3.22
N TRP A 238 -10.92 -4.91 2.33
CA TRP A 238 -10.53 -4.71 0.95
C TRP A 238 -11.49 -5.40 0.01
N ILE A 239 -11.57 -4.87 -1.20
CA ILE A 239 -12.41 -5.39 -2.28
C ILE A 239 -11.49 -5.85 -3.41
N LYS A 240 -11.62 -7.11 -3.83
CA LYS A 240 -10.88 -7.64 -4.97
C LYS A 240 -11.66 -7.43 -6.26
N TYR A 241 -11.32 -6.39 -7.01
CA TYR A 241 -11.94 -6.06 -8.29
C TYR A 241 -11.01 -5.20 -9.15
N ASP A 242 -11.13 -5.37 -10.46
CA ASP A 242 -10.36 -4.62 -11.45
C ASP A 242 -11.02 -3.27 -11.72
N PHE A 243 -10.88 -2.34 -10.76
CA PHE A 243 -11.44 -1.00 -10.88
C PHE A 243 -10.76 -0.23 -12.04
N PRO A 244 -11.52 0.51 -12.88
CA PRO A 244 -10.95 1.35 -13.92
C PRO A 244 -10.21 2.57 -13.35
N ASP A 245 -9.39 3.22 -14.19
CA ASP A 245 -8.57 4.38 -13.79
C ASP A 245 -9.41 5.57 -13.31
N ASP A 246 -10.63 5.74 -13.83
CA ASP A 246 -11.56 6.80 -13.42
C ASP A 246 -12.03 6.69 -11.97
N ASN A 247 -11.82 5.52 -11.34
CA ASN A 247 -12.10 5.31 -9.92
C ASN A 247 -10.87 5.50 -9.01
N LEU A 248 -9.70 5.87 -9.53
CA LEU A 248 -8.55 6.16 -8.67
C LEU A 248 -8.82 7.33 -7.73
N GLY A 249 -8.41 7.17 -6.47
CA GLY A 249 -8.55 8.17 -5.41
C GLY A 249 -9.56 7.76 -4.34
N VAL A 250 -10.26 8.76 -3.81
CA VAL A 250 -11.20 8.62 -2.69
C VAL A 250 -12.62 8.64 -3.25
N ASN A 251 -13.31 7.50 -3.16
CA ASN A 251 -14.68 7.33 -3.65
C ASN A 251 -15.63 7.05 -2.49
N ILE A 252 -16.93 7.11 -2.78
CA ILE A 252 -17.99 6.74 -1.85
C ILE A 252 -18.80 5.59 -2.45
N ILE A 253 -18.98 4.52 -1.70
CA ILE A 253 -20.00 3.52 -1.99
C ILE A 253 -21.33 4.12 -1.55
N THR A 254 -22.27 4.30 -2.47
CA THR A 254 -23.57 4.94 -2.20
C THR A 254 -24.71 3.93 -2.07
N LYS A 255 -24.58 2.78 -2.75
CA LYS A 255 -25.49 1.64 -2.65
C LYS A 255 -24.73 0.31 -2.67
N PRO A 256 -25.28 -0.74 -2.01
CA PRO A 256 -26.49 -0.70 -1.17
C PRO A 256 -26.24 0.05 0.17
N ARG A 257 -27.30 0.40 0.91
CA ARG A 257 -27.23 1.30 2.09
C ARG A 257 -26.28 0.76 3.16
N GLU A 258 -26.31 -0.55 3.36
CA GLU A 258 -25.49 -1.28 4.32
C GLU A 258 -24.00 -1.36 3.95
N LEU A 259 -23.63 -1.07 2.69
CA LEU A 259 -22.24 -1.00 2.24
C LEU A 259 -21.71 0.44 2.11
N ARG A 260 -22.49 1.44 2.55
CA ARG A 260 -22.05 2.83 2.46
C ARG A 260 -20.78 3.05 3.27
N ALA A 261 -19.75 3.47 2.57
CA ALA A 261 -18.40 3.58 3.10
C ALA A 261 -17.53 4.39 2.14
N PHE A 262 -16.34 4.79 2.60
CA PHE A 262 -15.32 5.30 1.70
C PHE A 262 -14.61 4.13 1.02
N LEU A 263 -14.40 4.22 -0.29
CA LEU A 263 -13.63 3.26 -1.07
C LEU A 263 -12.40 3.97 -1.66
N ILE A 264 -11.23 3.62 -1.13
CA ILE A 264 -9.96 4.22 -1.51
C ILE A 264 -9.26 3.29 -2.50
N ILE A 265 -9.10 3.76 -3.73
CA ILE A 265 -8.49 2.99 -4.81
C ILE A 265 -7.19 3.66 -5.19
N PHE A 266 -6.11 2.90 -5.14
CA PHE A 266 -4.78 3.44 -5.43
C PHE A 266 -3.87 2.40 -6.05
N ASP A 267 -2.84 2.91 -6.72
CA ASP A 267 -1.83 2.10 -7.36
C ASP A 267 -0.53 2.15 -6.57
N LEU A 268 0.09 0.98 -6.39
CA LEU A 268 1.46 0.83 -5.94
C LEU A 268 2.31 0.39 -7.13
N LYS A 269 3.51 0.94 -7.25
CA LYS A 269 4.39 0.67 -8.39
C LYS A 269 5.72 0.11 -7.90
N THR A 270 6.09 -1.05 -8.40
CA THR A 270 7.45 -1.56 -8.31
C THR A 270 8.20 -1.23 -9.60
N ASN A 271 9.44 -1.68 -9.73
CA ASN A 271 10.17 -1.58 -11.01
C ASN A 271 9.60 -2.53 -12.08
N SER A 272 8.84 -3.55 -11.66
CA SER A 272 8.39 -4.64 -12.53
C SER A 272 6.92 -4.51 -12.91
N ASP A 273 6.08 -4.01 -11.99
CA ASP A 273 4.63 -3.99 -12.21
C ASP A 273 3.92 -2.87 -11.42
N LYS A 274 2.62 -2.74 -11.71
CA LYS A 274 1.67 -1.84 -11.09
C LYS A 274 0.55 -2.67 -10.43
N TYR A 275 0.36 -2.45 -9.14
CA TYR A 275 -0.62 -3.15 -8.32
C TYR A 275 -1.74 -2.21 -7.91
N ARG A 276 -2.99 -2.56 -8.21
CA ARG A 276 -4.17 -1.78 -7.80
C ARG A 276 -4.80 -2.39 -6.55
N PHE A 277 -5.05 -1.55 -5.57
CA PHE A 277 -5.73 -1.93 -4.33
C PHE A 277 -6.97 -1.08 -4.12
N ALA A 278 -8.00 -1.69 -3.54
CA ALA A 278 -9.24 -1.04 -3.15
C ALA A 278 -9.54 -1.35 -1.69
N ILE A 279 -9.44 -0.34 -0.84
CA ILE A 279 -9.57 -0.44 0.61
C ILE A 279 -10.80 0.32 1.06
N VAL A 280 -11.61 -0.33 1.89
CA VAL A 280 -12.83 0.23 2.46
C VAL A 280 -12.52 0.82 3.82
N LEU A 281 -12.95 2.06 4.04
CA LEU A 281 -12.91 2.73 5.33
C LEU A 281 -14.36 3.06 5.75
N PRO A 282 -14.70 2.97 7.04
CA PRO A 282 -16.01 3.35 7.55
C PRO A 282 -16.36 4.78 7.16
N SER A 283 -17.65 5.05 7.02
CA SER A 283 -18.15 6.39 6.78
C SER A 283 -18.19 7.25 8.04
N LEU A 284 -18.84 8.41 7.95
CA LEU A 284 -18.93 9.40 9.02
C LEU A 284 -20.12 9.20 9.97
N GLY A 285 -21.07 8.31 9.65
CA GLY A 285 -22.30 8.08 10.42
C GLY A 285 -22.12 7.18 11.64
N GLU A 286 -23.11 7.15 12.52
CA GLU A 286 -23.02 6.34 13.75
C GLU A 286 -23.13 4.83 13.48
N ASN A 287 -22.20 4.05 14.04
CA ASN A 287 -22.09 2.59 13.89
C ASN A 287 -21.70 2.09 12.48
N ASP A 288 -21.17 2.96 11.63
CA ASP A 288 -20.70 2.57 10.30
C ASP A 288 -19.40 1.74 10.34
N ASP A 289 -18.76 1.59 11.51
CA ASP A 289 -17.66 0.66 11.72
C ASP A 289 -18.08 -0.82 11.54
N LYS A 290 -19.38 -1.11 11.64
CA LYS A 290 -19.97 -2.41 11.31
C LYS A 290 -19.84 -2.81 9.84
N ILE A 291 -19.39 -1.90 8.97
CA ILE A 291 -19.10 -2.21 7.57
C ILE A 291 -18.19 -3.43 7.42
N TYR A 292 -17.24 -3.60 8.34
CA TYR A 292 -16.30 -4.72 8.30
C TYR A 292 -16.95 -6.07 8.61
N ASP A 293 -18.09 -6.09 9.31
CA ASP A 293 -18.85 -7.33 9.53
C ASP A 293 -19.67 -7.72 8.30
N ILE A 294 -20.15 -6.73 7.55
CA ILE A 294 -21.03 -6.91 6.38
C ILE A 294 -20.22 -7.25 5.12
N LEU A 295 -19.07 -6.61 4.96
CA LEU A 295 -18.25 -6.70 3.75
C LEU A 295 -17.87 -8.15 3.36
N PRO A 296 -17.47 -9.04 4.28
CA PRO A 296 -17.12 -10.41 3.91
C PRO A 296 -18.31 -11.21 3.40
N GLU A 297 -19.48 -11.04 4.04
CA GLU A 297 -20.71 -11.76 3.70
C GLU A 297 -21.20 -11.40 2.31
N GLN A 298 -21.07 -10.11 1.96
CA GLN A 298 -21.63 -9.53 0.75
C GLN A 298 -20.66 -9.48 -0.43
N LEU A 299 -19.35 -9.31 -0.19
CA LEU A 299 -18.37 -9.05 -1.25
C LEU A 299 -17.23 -10.09 -1.33
N THR A 300 -17.12 -11.01 -0.37
CA THR A 300 -16.03 -12.01 -0.37
C THR A 300 -16.49 -13.47 -0.46
N ASN A 301 -17.78 -13.76 -0.22
CA ASN A 301 -18.34 -15.11 -0.25
C ASN A 301 -18.95 -15.49 -1.62
N GLY A 302 -18.11 -15.54 -2.68
CA GLY A 302 -18.27 -16.44 -3.84
C GLY A 302 -19.57 -16.47 -4.68
N LYS A 303 -20.61 -15.68 -4.37
CA LYS A 303 -21.92 -15.69 -5.06
C LYS A 303 -22.10 -14.52 -6.06
N GLY A 304 -20.99 -13.92 -6.48
CA GLY A 304 -20.99 -12.76 -7.37
C GLY A 304 -20.76 -11.46 -6.61
N PHE A 305 -20.30 -10.45 -7.33
CA PHE A 305 -20.10 -9.10 -6.83
C PHE A 305 -21.48 -8.48 -6.63
N ILE A 306 -21.81 -8.00 -5.42
CA ILE A 306 -22.96 -7.10 -5.30
C ILE A 306 -22.66 -5.86 -6.15
N ASN A 307 -23.61 -5.45 -6.99
CA ASN A 307 -23.48 -4.23 -7.77
C ASN A 307 -23.46 -3.03 -6.83
N CYS A 308 -22.27 -2.52 -6.55
CA CYS A 308 -22.08 -1.30 -5.78
C CYS A 308 -22.16 -0.08 -6.72
N GLU A 309 -22.90 0.94 -6.31
CA GLU A 309 -22.85 2.24 -6.99
C GLU A 309 -21.78 3.11 -6.35
N LEU A 310 -20.77 3.48 -7.14
CA LEU A 310 -19.69 4.36 -6.72
C LEU A 310 -19.96 5.79 -7.12
N ASN A 311 -19.62 6.71 -6.23
CA ASN A 311 -19.60 8.14 -6.49
C ASN A 311 -18.18 8.70 -6.31
N ASN A 312 -17.74 9.51 -7.29
CA ASN A 312 -16.41 10.10 -7.35
C ASN A 312 -16.41 11.62 -7.01
N TYR A 313 -17.43 12.12 -6.32
CA TYR A 313 -17.59 13.53 -5.94
C TYR A 313 -16.37 14.07 -5.22
N ILE A 314 -15.78 13.30 -4.30
CA ILE A 314 -14.59 13.72 -3.55
C ILE A 314 -13.41 13.97 -4.50
N ASN A 315 -13.21 13.12 -5.49
CA ASN A 315 -12.11 13.26 -6.45
C ASN A 315 -12.28 14.46 -7.38
N SER A 316 -13.52 14.78 -7.74
CA SER A 316 -13.86 15.75 -8.79
C SER A 316 -14.21 17.15 -8.26
N ASN A 317 -14.80 17.23 -7.07
CA ASN A 317 -15.48 18.44 -6.61
C ASN A 317 -15.10 18.92 -5.21
N TYR A 318 -14.49 18.08 -4.36
CA TYR A 318 -14.11 18.46 -3.00
C TYR A 318 -12.65 18.91 -2.92
N ASP A 319 -12.41 20.11 -2.39
CA ASP A 319 -11.05 20.62 -2.15
C ASP A 319 -10.89 21.19 -0.74
N ILE A 320 -10.15 20.48 0.10
CA ILE A 320 -9.81 20.90 1.47
C ILE A 320 -9.15 22.28 1.55
N LYS A 321 -8.50 22.75 0.47
CA LYS A 321 -7.89 24.09 0.42
C LYS A 321 -8.93 25.20 0.47
N LYS A 322 -10.18 24.90 0.13
CA LYS A 322 -11.30 25.83 0.17
C LYS A 322 -12.02 25.65 1.49
N VAL A 323 -11.68 26.46 2.48
CA VAL A 323 -12.23 26.36 3.85
C VAL A 323 -13.76 26.39 3.87
N GLN A 324 -14.40 27.15 2.98
CA GLN A 324 -15.85 27.19 2.80
C GLN A 324 -16.48 25.85 2.39
N GLU A 325 -15.69 24.91 1.89
CA GLU A 325 -16.11 23.57 1.47
C GLU A 325 -15.99 22.54 2.59
N THR A 326 -15.38 22.88 3.73
CA THR A 326 -15.10 21.96 4.85
C THR A 326 -16.30 21.09 5.25
N PHE A 327 -17.51 21.67 5.29
CA PHE A 327 -18.74 20.96 5.66
C PHE A 327 -19.55 20.43 4.48
N LYS A 328 -19.14 20.66 3.23
CA LYS A 328 -19.83 20.11 2.05
C LYS A 328 -19.86 18.59 2.07
N LEU A 329 -18.79 17.96 2.56
CA LEU A 329 -18.74 16.49 2.67
C LEU A 329 -19.81 15.96 3.63
N VAL A 330 -19.98 16.57 4.80
CA VAL A 330 -21.01 16.16 5.76
C VAL A 330 -22.39 16.37 5.18
N ARG A 331 -22.68 17.54 4.60
CA ARG A 331 -23.96 17.79 3.93
C ARG A 331 -24.24 16.80 2.80
N TYR A 332 -23.23 16.51 1.99
CA TYR A 332 -23.34 15.52 0.92
C TYR A 332 -23.60 14.12 1.47
N TRP A 333 -22.96 13.76 2.57
CA TRP A 333 -23.19 12.51 3.27
C TRP A 333 -24.61 12.43 3.82
N ASP A 334 -25.07 13.49 4.48
CA ASP A 334 -26.44 13.60 4.99
C ASP A 334 -27.46 13.53 3.85
N GLU A 335 -27.21 14.17 2.70
CA GLU A 335 -28.08 14.05 1.53
C GLU A 335 -28.14 12.61 0.98
N ILE A 336 -27.03 11.86 0.99
CA ILE A 336 -27.03 10.44 0.62
C ILE A 336 -27.82 9.63 1.65
N ILE A 337 -27.73 9.98 2.94
CA ILE A 337 -28.51 9.36 4.02
C ILE A 337 -30.01 9.66 3.84
N GLU A 338 -30.39 10.92 3.69
CA GLU A 338 -31.77 11.43 3.69
C GLU A 338 -32.52 11.14 2.38
N LYS A 339 -31.89 11.22 1.19
CA LYS A 339 -32.60 11.03 -0.10
C LYS A 339 -33.05 9.58 -0.39
N MET A 340 -32.91 8.66 0.58
CA MET A 340 -33.21 7.24 0.40
C MET A 340 -33.87 6.59 1.62
N GLU A 341 -34.42 7.40 2.54
CA GLU A 341 -35.56 7.00 3.40
C GLU A 341 -36.86 7.32 2.66
#